data_AF-A0A7Y5A675-F1
#
_entry.id   AF-A0A7Y5A675-F1
#
_cell.length_a   1.000
_cell.length_b   1.000
_cell.length_c   1.000
_cell.angle_alpha   90.00
_cell.angle_beta   90.00
_cell.angle_gamma   90.00
#
_symmetry.space_group_name_H-M   'P 1'
#
loop_
_entity.id
_entity.type
_entity.pdbx_description
1 polymer ?
#
loop_
_entity_poly.entity_id
_entity_poly.type
_entity_poly.pdbx_seq_one_letter_code
_entity_poly.pdbx_strand_id
1 'polypeptide(L)' 'MNKTEIMQTVVLHSDSKSNLKLLTDLAKKIGVSVKYLSEEEKEEIGLTHAIRKGRTRQYVDTEGFIDKLLK' A
#
# COMPACT_ATOMS: atom_id res chain seq x y z
N MET A 1 -32.39 -12.90 -5.56
CA MET A 1 -31.30 -11.91 -5.74
C MET A 1 -30.11 -12.39 -4.93
N ASN A 2 -29.06 -12.89 -5.58
CA ASN A 2 -27.80 -13.23 -4.90
C ASN A 2 -27.00 -11.95 -4.73
N LYS A 3 -26.73 -11.59 -3.47
CA LYS A 3 -25.91 -10.44 -3.10
C LYS A 3 -24.46 -10.78 -3.43
N THR A 4 -23.89 -10.15 -4.46
CA THR A 4 -22.47 -10.28 -4.77
C THR A 4 -21.69 -9.64 -3.62
N GLU A 5 -20.97 -10.43 -2.83
CA GLU A 5 -20.08 -9.88 -1.81
C GLU A 5 -18.92 -9.14 -2.49
N ILE A 6 -18.80 -7.85 -2.22
CA ILE A 6 -17.70 -7.03 -2.75
C ILE A 6 -16.48 -7.30 -1.88
N MET A 7 -15.47 -7.96 -2.45
CA MET A 7 -14.19 -8.20 -1.79
C MET A 7 -13.55 -6.87 -1.37
N GLN A 8 -13.23 -6.72 -0.09
CA GLN A 8 -12.54 -5.56 0.46
C GLN A 8 -11.09 -5.92 0.76
N THR A 9 -10.14 -5.02 0.51
CA THR A 9 -8.71 -5.25 0.74
C THR A 9 -8.07 -4.00 1.32
N VAL A 10 -7.17 -4.20 2.29
CA VAL A 10 -6.39 -3.14 2.93
C VAL A 10 -4.91 -3.55 2.96
N VAL A 11 -4.01 -2.58 2.80
CA VAL A 11 -2.55 -2.76 2.94
C VAL A 11 -2.12 -2.07 4.23
N LEU A 12 -1.41 -2.80 5.09
CA LEU A 12 -0.88 -2.30 6.36
C LEU A 12 0.63 -2.10 6.26
N HIS A 13 1.12 -0.95 6.71
CA HIS A 13 2.53 -0.62 6.81
C HIS A 13 2.88 -0.25 8.26
N SER A 14 4.02 -0.71 8.76
CA SER A 14 4.49 -0.46 10.12
C SER A 14 6.01 -0.65 10.18
N ASP A 15 6.71 0.29 10.83
CA ASP A 15 8.14 0.16 11.12
C ASP A 15 8.43 -0.87 12.23
N SER A 16 7.41 -1.20 13.03
CA SER A 16 7.50 -2.23 14.06
C SER A 16 6.99 -3.58 13.53
N LYS A 17 7.90 -4.55 13.41
CA LYS A 17 7.59 -5.94 13.03
C LYS A 17 6.67 -6.61 14.06
N SER A 18 6.82 -6.32 15.35
CA SER A 18 5.99 -6.92 16.41
C SER A 18 4.54 -6.44 16.35
N ASN A 19 4.32 -5.14 16.11
CA ASN A 19 2.98 -4.58 15.95
C ASN A 19 2.28 -5.17 14.72
N LEU A 20 2.99 -5.25 13.59
CA LEU A 20 2.43 -5.83 12.37
C LEU A 20 2.06 -7.30 12.57
N LYS A 21 2.91 -8.06 13.27
CA LYS A 21 2.62 -9.45 13.60
C LYS A 21 1.35 -9.60 14.44
N LEU A 22 1.20 -8.78 15.48
CA LEU A 22 0.01 -8.79 16.34
C LEU A 22 -1.28 -8.57 15.52
N LEU A 23 -1.27 -7.58 14.61
CA LEU A 23 -2.42 -7.29 13.75
C LEU A 23 -2.72 -8.45 12.79
N THR A 24 -1.68 -9.03 12.18
CA THR A 24 -1.87 -10.16 11.25
C THR A 24 -2.34 -11.43 11.95
N ASP A 25 -1.90 -11.68 13.19
CA ASP A 25 -2.34 -12.83 13.98
C ASP A 25 -3.81 -12.67 14.39
N LEU A 26 -4.22 -11.46 14.78
CA LEU A 26 -5.62 -11.15 15.05
C LEU A 26 -6.49 -11.32 13.80
N ALA A 27 -6.05 -10.79 12.64
CA ALA A 27 -6.77 -10.91 11.38
C ALA A 27 -7.01 -12.38 10.99
N LYS A 28 -5.97 -13.22 11.09
CA LYS A 28 -6.10 -14.67 10.86
C LYS A 28 -7.09 -15.32 11.82
N LYS A 29 -7.07 -14.92 13.10
CA LYS A 29 -7.97 -15.47 14.14
C LYS A 29 -9.44 -15.16 13.87
N ILE A 30 -9.75 -14.03 13.24
CA ILE A 30 -11.13 -13.64 12.90
C ILE A 30 -11.54 -14.04 11.47
N GLY A 31 -10.75 -14.88 10.79
CA GLY A 31 -11.08 -15.41 9.47
C GLY A 31 -10.72 -14.51 8.29
N VAL A 32 -9.89 -13.47 8.50
CA VAL A 32 -9.41 -12.59 7.43
C VAL A 32 -8.12 -13.16 6.84
N SER A 33 -8.02 -13.18 5.52
CA SER A 33 -6.82 -13.62 4.81
C SER A 33 -5.69 -12.60 4.96
N VAL A 34 -4.46 -13.09 5.13
CA VAL A 34 -3.26 -12.26 5.25
C VAL A 34 -2.22 -12.72 4.24
N LYS A 35 -1.69 -11.78 3.46
CA LYS A 35 -0.54 -11.96 2.58
C LYS A 35 0.53 -10.93 2.94
N TYR A 36 1.78 -11.39 3.07
CA TYR A 36 2.93 -10.48 3.07
C TYR A 36 3.35 -10.26 1.63
N LEU A 37 3.53 -8.99 1.26
CA LEU A 37 3.90 -8.60 -0.10
C LEU A 37 5.41 -8.83 -0.33
N SER A 38 5.78 -9.25 -1.53
CA SER A 38 7.18 -9.23 -1.97
C SER A 38 7.68 -7.78 -2.14
N GLU A 39 8.99 -7.60 -2.31
CA GLU A 39 9.55 -6.28 -2.66
C GLU A 39 8.95 -5.76 -3.97
N GLU A 40 8.89 -6.60 -5.01
CA GLU A 40 8.32 -6.26 -6.33
C GLU A 40 6.86 -5.81 -6.21
N GLU A 41 6.03 -6.51 -5.43
CA GLU A 41 4.63 -6.13 -5.21
C GLU A 41 4.50 -4.79 -4.47
N LYS A 42 5.41 -4.49 -3.54
CA LYS A 42 5.44 -3.20 -2.85
C LYS A 42 5.83 -2.07 -3.80
N GLU A 43 6.82 -2.29 -4.65
CA GLU A 43 7.24 -1.33 -5.68
C GLU A 43 6.11 -1.04 -6.66
N GLU A 44 5.38 -2.05 -7.12
CA GLU A 44 4.28 -1.89 -8.06
C GLU A 44 3.10 -1.09 -7.46
N ILE A 45 2.81 -1.27 -6.17
CA ILE A 45 1.84 -0.44 -5.43
C ILE A 45 2.33 1.01 -5.35
N GLY A 46 3.61 1.20 -5.02
CA GLY A 46 4.24 2.53 -4.96
C GLY A 46 4.16 3.25 -6.32
N LEU A 47 4.48 2.54 -7.39
CA LEU A 47 4.41 3.05 -8.76
C LEU A 47 2.99 3.41 -9.17
N THR A 48 2.01 2.53 -8.89
CA THR A 48 0.60 2.80 -9.17
C THR A 48 0.12 4.06 -8.46
N HIS A 49 0.53 4.26 -7.20
CA HIS A 49 0.21 5.47 -6.45
C HIS A 49 0.86 6.71 -7.08
N ALA A 50 2.14 6.64 -7.46
CA ALA A 50 2.85 7.72 -8.12
C ALA A 50 2.22 8.11 -9.47
N ILE A 51 1.83 7.13 -10.29
CA ILE A 51 1.13 7.36 -11.56
C ILE A 51 -0.21 8.08 -11.31
N ARG A 52 -1.01 7.60 -10.35
CA ARG A 52 -2.29 8.24 -10.00
C ARG A 52 -2.09 9.67 -9.54
N LYS A 53 -1.06 9.93 -8.73
CA LYS A 53 -0.71 11.28 -8.27
C LYS A 53 -0.27 12.17 -9.44
N GLY A 54 0.56 11.67 -10.36
CA GLY A 54 1.00 12.41 -11.54
C GLY A 54 -0.13 12.74 -12.52
N ARG A 55 -1.16 11.90 -12.61
CA ARG A 55 -2.36 12.15 -13.45
C ARG A 55 -3.22 13.33 -13.00
N THR A 56 -2.99 13.87 -11.80
CA THR A 56 -3.79 14.98 -11.25
C THR A 56 -3.57 16.33 -11.95
N ARG A 57 -2.63 16.42 -12.92
CA ARG A 57 -2.21 17.68 -13.59
C ARG A 57 -1.77 18.79 -12.62
N GLN A 58 -1.50 18.44 -11.37
CA GLN A 58 -0.92 19.38 -10.41
C GLN A 58 0.49 19.73 -10.88
N TYR A 59 0.82 21.03 -10.84
CA TYR A 59 2.16 21.50 -11.15
C TYR A 59 3.16 20.84 -10.20
N VAL A 60 4.15 20.17 -10.77
CA VAL A 60 5.26 19.58 -10.02
C VAL A 60 6.46 20.48 -10.26
N ASP A 61 6.97 21.09 -9.19
CA ASP A 61 8.29 21.72 -9.20
C ASP A 61 9.33 20.61 -9.37
N THR A 62 9.86 20.51 -10.59
CA THR A 62 10.77 19.44 -11.00
C THR A 62 12.13 19.52 -10.31
N GLU A 63 12.62 20.72 -10.01
CA GLU A 63 13.91 20.89 -9.33
C GLU A 63 13.79 20.42 -7.87
N GLY A 64 12.79 20.91 -7.15
CA GLY A 64 12.52 20.48 -5.76
C GLY A 64 12.11 19.01 -5.63
N PHE A 65 11.63 18.38 -6.69
CA PHE A 65 11.37 16.94 -6.74
C PHE A 65 12.66 16.13 -6.89
N ILE A 66 13.55 16.52 -7.80
CA ILE A 66 14.84 15.83 -8.03
C ILE A 66 15.74 15.91 -6.79
N ASP A 67 15.79 17.06 -6.12
CA ASP A 67 16.58 17.24 -4.89
C ASP A 67 16.18 16.30 -3.75
N LYS A 68 14.91 15.86 -3.72
CA LYS A 68 14.41 14.90 -2.72
C LYS A 68 14.78 13.45 -3.02
N LEU A 69 15.10 13.13 -4.27
CA LEU A 69 15.50 11.79 -4.70
C LEU A 69 17.01 11.53 -4.54
N LEU A 70 17.80 12.61 -4.50
CA LEU A 70 19.27 12.55 -4.39
C LEU A 70 19.79 12.58 -2.94
N LYS A 71 18.89 12.63 -1.95
CA LYS A 71 19.21 12.52 -0.51
C LYS A 71 18.77 11.17 0.03
#